data_AF-A0A7X9S2T5-F1
#
_entry.id   AF-A0A7X9S2T5-F1
#
_cell.length_a   1.000
_cell.length_b   1.000
_cell.length_c   1.000
_cell.angle_alpha   90.00
_cell.angle_beta   90.00
_cell.angle_gamma   90.00
#
_symmetry.space_group_name_H-M   'P 1'
#
loop_
_entity.id
_entity.type
_entity.pdbx_description
1 polymer ?
#
loop_
_entity_poly.entity_id
_entity_poly.type
_entity_poly.pdbx_seq_one_letter_code
_entity_poly.pdbx_strand_id
1 'polypeptide(L)'
;GLAMYGQMTAGSWIYIGSQGIVQGTYETFVEAGRQHYQGSLKGRWVLTAGLGGMGGAQPLAATLAGACSLNIECQQSRIDFRLRTRYVDEQATSLDDALARIKKYTAEGRAISIALCGNAAEIVPELVKRGVRPDMVTDQTSAHDPLHGYLPKGWSWEEYQQKAESDPQGTILAAKRS
;
A
#
# COMPACT_ATOMS: atom_id res chain seq x y z
N GLY A 1 -1.60 -23.70 21.49
CA GLY A 1 -2.79 -22.84 21.62
C GLY A 1 -2.88 -22.17 22.99
N LEU A 2 -1.81 -21.48 23.41
CA LEU A 2 -1.78 -20.68 24.66
C LEU A 2 -1.57 -19.19 24.38
N ALA A 3 -1.53 -18.80 23.10
CA ALA A 3 -1.29 -17.44 22.65
C ALA A 3 -2.29 -17.06 21.57
N MET A 4 -2.65 -15.77 21.54
CA MET A 4 -3.48 -15.14 20.51
C MET A 4 -2.91 -13.75 20.22
N TYR A 5 -2.81 -13.40 18.94
CA TYR A 5 -2.39 -12.06 18.54
C TYR A 5 -3.61 -11.14 18.47
N GLY A 6 -3.75 -10.23 19.45
CA GLY A 6 -4.91 -9.37 19.59
C GLY A 6 -4.92 -8.13 18.70
N GLN A 7 -3.78 -7.73 18.12
CA GLN A 7 -3.62 -6.40 17.50
C GLN A 7 -4.14 -5.29 18.43
N MET A 8 -4.57 -4.14 17.90
CA MET A 8 -5.26 -3.10 18.69
C MET A 8 -6.76 -3.39 18.83
N THR A 9 -7.49 -3.40 17.71
CA THR A 9 -8.98 -3.42 17.71
C THR A 9 -9.59 -4.78 17.38
N ALA A 10 -8.77 -5.76 16.99
CA ALA A 10 -9.25 -7.11 16.66
C ALA A 10 -9.60 -7.89 17.93
N GLY A 11 -8.70 -7.95 18.90
CA GLY A 11 -8.89 -8.62 20.19
C GLY A 11 -9.82 -7.88 21.15
N SER A 12 -10.13 -6.61 20.87
CA SER A 12 -11.04 -5.77 21.65
C SER A 12 -12.40 -5.55 20.97
N TRP A 13 -12.67 -6.24 19.85
CA TRP A 13 -13.96 -6.27 19.13
C TRP A 13 -14.54 -4.90 18.76
N ILE A 14 -13.68 -3.99 18.29
CA ILE A 14 -14.10 -2.65 17.82
C ILE A 14 -13.55 -2.31 16.43
N TYR A 15 -13.13 -3.32 15.67
CA TYR A 15 -12.70 -3.15 14.28
C TYR A 15 -13.90 -2.91 13.36
N ILE A 16 -13.91 -1.78 12.67
CA ILE A 16 -14.99 -1.37 11.76
C ILE A 16 -14.55 -1.37 10.28
N GLY A 17 -13.61 -2.24 9.94
CA GLY A 17 -13.03 -2.25 8.59
C GLY A 17 -12.04 -1.10 8.37
N SER A 18 -11.76 -0.82 7.10
CA SER A 18 -10.82 0.23 6.69
C SER A 18 -11.26 1.64 7.10
N GLN A 19 -12.55 1.83 7.43
CA GLN A 19 -13.06 3.10 7.93
C GLN A 19 -12.43 3.50 9.28
N GLY A 20 -12.00 2.53 10.09
CA GLY A 20 -11.40 2.82 11.40
C GLY A 20 -10.09 3.61 11.34
N ILE A 21 -9.42 3.67 10.19
CA ILE A 21 -8.16 4.40 10.01
C ILE A 21 -8.19 5.45 8.90
N VAL A 22 -9.19 5.44 8.02
CA VAL A 22 -9.23 6.34 6.85
C VAL A 22 -9.11 7.83 7.23
N GLN A 23 -9.73 8.27 8.32
CA GLN A 23 -9.60 9.65 8.79
C GLN A 23 -8.17 9.95 9.27
N GLY A 24 -7.55 9.05 10.04
CA GLY A 24 -6.18 9.23 10.50
C GLY A 24 -5.17 9.30 9.35
N THR A 25 -5.33 8.41 8.36
CA THR A 25 -4.51 8.44 7.14
C THR A 25 -4.75 9.71 6.31
N TYR A 26 -6.01 10.15 6.19
CA TYR A 26 -6.37 11.40 5.52
C TYR A 26 -5.72 12.61 6.19
N GLU A 27 -5.86 12.77 7.52
CA GLU A 27 -5.25 13.88 8.27
C GLU A 27 -3.72 13.87 8.14
N THR A 28 -3.11 12.68 8.10
CA THR A 28 -1.67 12.53 7.86
C THR A 28 -1.27 13.11 6.50
N PHE A 29 -1.98 12.76 5.43
CA PHE A 29 -1.70 13.29 4.09
C PHE A 29 -2.01 14.79 3.97
N VAL A 30 -3.11 15.25 4.55
CA VAL A 30 -3.46 16.68 4.55
C VAL A 30 -2.40 17.49 5.28
N GLU A 31 -1.93 17.02 6.43
CA GLU A 31 -0.91 17.73 7.20
C GLU A 31 0.44 17.73 6.48
N ALA A 32 0.86 16.61 5.88
CA ALA A 32 2.02 16.60 4.99
C ALA A 32 1.85 17.58 3.80
N GLY A 33 0.64 17.67 3.26
CA GLY A 33 0.25 18.66 2.25
C GLY A 33 0.40 20.10 2.73
N ARG A 34 0.01 20.42 3.97
CA ARG A 34 0.19 21.76 4.57
C ARG A 34 1.67 22.09 4.72
N GLN A 35 2.47 21.16 5.24
CA GLN A 35 3.88 21.39 5.52
C GLN A 35 4.75 21.50 4.26
N HIS A 36 4.44 20.72 3.22
CA HIS A 36 5.32 20.59 2.04
C HIS A 36 4.75 21.18 0.75
N TYR A 37 3.43 21.38 0.68
CA TYR A 37 2.72 21.73 -0.56
C TYR A 37 1.68 22.85 -0.39
N GLN A 38 1.87 23.74 0.59
CA GLN A 38 1.00 24.90 0.83
C GLN A 38 -0.49 24.51 1.03
N GLY A 39 -0.72 23.30 1.54
CA GLY A 39 -2.05 22.78 1.85
C GLY A 39 -2.79 22.12 0.68
N SER A 40 -2.23 22.08 -0.53
CA SER A 40 -2.89 21.46 -1.68
C SER A 40 -2.06 20.33 -2.28
N LEU A 41 -2.66 19.14 -2.36
CA LEU A 41 -2.10 17.98 -3.05
C LEU A 41 -2.59 17.83 -4.50
N LYS A 42 -3.28 18.83 -5.04
CA LYS A 42 -3.75 18.80 -6.43
C LYS A 42 -2.55 18.68 -7.37
N GLY A 43 -2.63 17.70 -8.28
CA GLY A 43 -1.54 17.41 -9.23
C GLY A 43 -0.32 16.75 -8.58
N ARG A 44 -0.44 16.31 -7.33
CA ARG A 44 0.57 15.54 -6.60
C ARG A 44 0.18 14.08 -6.53
N TRP A 45 1.15 13.22 -6.25
CA TRP A 45 0.87 11.82 -6.02
C TRP A 45 1.70 11.17 -4.91
N VAL A 46 1.07 10.19 -4.26
CA VAL A 46 1.66 9.38 -3.19
C VAL A 46 2.06 8.01 -3.74
N LEU A 47 3.27 7.56 -3.42
CA LEU A 47 3.69 6.18 -3.58
C LEU A 47 3.59 5.46 -2.23
N THR A 48 2.92 4.30 -2.21
CA THR A 48 2.87 3.44 -1.03
C THR A 48 2.69 1.96 -1.39
N ALA A 49 2.73 1.09 -0.39
CA ALA A 49 2.43 -0.32 -0.52
C ALA A 49 1.56 -0.86 0.63
N GLY A 50 0.90 -2.00 0.36
CA GLY A 50 0.02 -2.71 1.29
C GLY A 50 -1.44 -2.27 1.19
N LEU A 51 -2.31 -3.17 0.70
CA LEU A 51 -3.76 -3.00 0.60
C LEU A 51 -4.54 -3.95 1.52
N GLY A 52 -3.90 -4.34 2.62
CA GLY A 52 -4.49 -5.12 3.72
C GLY A 52 -5.61 -4.38 4.46
N GLY A 53 -6.05 -4.89 5.61
CA GLY A 53 -7.18 -4.34 6.40
C GLY A 53 -7.13 -2.81 6.59
N MET A 54 -5.98 -2.35 7.10
CA MET A 54 -5.70 -0.94 7.37
C MET A 54 -5.07 -0.23 6.16
N GLY A 55 -4.09 -0.87 5.51
CA GLY A 55 -3.41 -0.35 4.32
C GLY A 55 -4.34 -0.03 3.15
N GLY A 56 -5.47 -0.73 3.04
CA GLY A 56 -6.50 -0.44 2.07
C GLY A 56 -7.19 0.92 2.24
N ALA A 57 -6.97 1.64 3.34
CA ALA A 57 -7.48 3.00 3.52
C ALA A 57 -6.64 4.07 2.82
N GLN A 58 -5.37 3.78 2.52
CA GLN A 58 -4.43 4.72 1.91
C GLN A 58 -4.91 5.33 0.58
N PRO A 59 -5.45 4.55 -0.38
CA PRO A 59 -5.81 5.10 -1.68
C PRO A 59 -6.98 6.09 -1.56
N LEU A 60 -8.04 5.72 -0.84
CA LEU A 60 -9.16 6.62 -0.56
C LEU A 60 -8.74 7.86 0.24
N ALA A 61 -7.89 7.69 1.26
CA ALA A 61 -7.37 8.82 2.04
C ALA A 61 -6.57 9.81 1.18
N ALA A 62 -5.71 9.31 0.27
CA ALA A 62 -4.97 10.15 -0.67
C ALA A 62 -5.92 10.88 -1.63
N THR A 63 -6.92 10.17 -2.17
CA THR A 63 -7.95 10.76 -3.05
C THR A 63 -8.73 11.88 -2.35
N LEU A 64 -9.18 11.64 -1.11
CA LEU A 64 -9.87 12.65 -0.28
C LEU A 64 -8.98 13.85 0.03
N ALA A 65 -7.67 13.63 0.24
CA ALA A 65 -6.69 14.69 0.44
C ALA A 65 -6.34 15.45 -0.88
N GLY A 66 -6.85 14.99 -2.02
CA GLY A 66 -6.68 15.64 -3.33
C GLY A 66 -5.49 15.15 -4.14
N ALA A 67 -4.83 14.06 -3.73
CA ALA A 67 -3.69 13.47 -4.42
C ALA A 67 -4.10 12.27 -5.28
N CYS A 68 -3.35 12.02 -6.36
CA CYS A 68 -3.30 10.67 -6.94
C CYS A 68 -2.51 9.72 -6.01
N SER A 69 -2.67 8.40 -6.17
CA SER A 69 -1.83 7.44 -5.45
C SER A 69 -1.50 6.21 -6.27
N LEU A 70 -0.29 5.69 -6.12
CA LEU A 70 0.14 4.37 -6.60
C LEU A 70 0.35 3.46 -5.40
N ASN A 71 -0.41 2.37 -5.35
CA ASN A 71 -0.52 1.48 -4.21
C ASN A 71 -0.08 0.08 -4.63
N ILE A 72 1.13 -0.33 -4.23
CA ILE A 72 1.69 -1.63 -4.57
C ILE A 72 1.12 -2.70 -3.64
N GLU A 73 0.62 -3.80 -4.20
CA GLU A 73 0.09 -4.93 -3.43
C GLU A 73 0.45 -6.26 -4.09
N CYS A 74 0.91 -7.22 -3.31
CA CYS A 74 1.38 -8.50 -3.81
C CYS A 74 0.26 -9.55 -4.04
N GLN A 75 -0.91 -9.36 -3.44
CA GLN A 75 -2.05 -10.26 -3.55
C GLN A 75 -3.19 -9.65 -4.36
N GLN A 76 -3.51 -10.26 -5.52
CA GLN A 76 -4.63 -9.84 -6.36
C GLN A 76 -5.96 -9.80 -5.57
N SER A 77 -6.21 -10.78 -4.70
CA SER A 77 -7.43 -10.85 -3.89
C SER A 77 -7.62 -9.65 -2.96
N ARG A 78 -6.52 -9.00 -2.54
CA ARG A 78 -6.57 -7.77 -1.73
C ARG A 78 -6.92 -6.56 -2.58
N ILE A 79 -6.36 -6.47 -3.79
CA ILE A 79 -6.71 -5.42 -4.77
C ILE A 79 -8.20 -5.52 -5.11
N ASP A 80 -8.69 -6.72 -5.46
CA ASP A 80 -10.10 -6.96 -5.80
C ASP A 80 -11.04 -6.56 -4.65
N PHE A 81 -10.64 -6.83 -3.40
CA PHE A 81 -11.39 -6.43 -2.23
C PHE A 81 -11.51 -4.90 -2.14
N ARG A 82 -10.45 -4.15 -2.44
CA ARG A 82 -10.44 -2.67 -2.41
C ARG A 82 -11.20 -2.05 -3.57
N LEU A 83 -11.12 -2.63 -4.75
CA LEU A 83 -11.94 -2.22 -5.89
C LEU A 83 -13.43 -2.39 -5.57
N ARG A 84 -13.82 -3.58 -5.08
CA ARG A 84 -15.21 -3.88 -4.71
C ARG A 84 -15.73 -2.97 -3.60
N THR A 85 -14.88 -2.63 -2.63
CA THR A 85 -15.25 -1.74 -1.50
C THR A 85 -15.09 -0.25 -1.83
N ARG A 86 -14.68 0.10 -3.06
CA ARG A 86 -14.46 1.48 -3.53
C ARG A 86 -13.44 2.26 -2.70
N TYR A 87 -12.45 1.55 -2.17
CA TYR A 87 -11.30 2.13 -1.48
C TYR A 87 -10.11 2.39 -2.42
N VAL A 88 -10.11 1.78 -3.61
CA VAL A 88 -9.21 2.08 -4.72
C VAL A 88 -10.04 2.19 -6.00
N ASP A 89 -9.65 3.09 -6.92
CA ASP A 89 -10.44 3.41 -8.11
C ASP A 89 -10.18 2.42 -9.25
N GLU A 90 -8.91 2.11 -9.49
CA GLU A 90 -8.50 1.29 -10.62
C GLU A 90 -7.24 0.47 -10.34
N GLN A 91 -6.99 -0.52 -11.19
CA GLN A 91 -5.78 -1.33 -11.19
C GLN A 91 -5.05 -1.15 -12.52
N ALA A 92 -3.74 -0.94 -12.44
CA ALA A 92 -2.85 -0.91 -13.59
C ALA A 92 -2.40 -2.32 -14.00
N THR A 93 -2.11 -2.51 -15.29
CA THR A 93 -1.66 -3.80 -15.85
C THR A 93 -0.14 -3.97 -15.78
N SER A 94 0.60 -2.88 -15.64
CA SER A 94 2.06 -2.86 -15.51
C SER A 94 2.54 -1.60 -14.80
N LEU A 95 3.81 -1.55 -14.43
CA LEU A 95 4.43 -0.33 -13.89
C LEU A 95 4.37 0.82 -14.89
N ASP A 96 4.57 0.55 -16.18
CA ASP A 96 4.51 1.59 -17.23
C ASP A 96 3.10 2.16 -17.40
N ASP A 97 2.08 1.29 -17.38
CA ASP A 97 0.67 1.70 -17.39
C ASP A 97 0.35 2.55 -16.15
N ALA A 98 0.76 2.09 -14.97
CA ALA A 98 0.57 2.84 -13.72
C ALA A 98 1.17 4.24 -13.80
N LEU A 99 2.42 4.37 -14.25
CA LEU A 99 3.10 5.67 -14.37
C LEU A 99 2.48 6.57 -15.42
N ALA A 100 2.02 6.00 -16.55
CA ALA A 100 1.32 6.75 -17.59
C ALA A 100 0.01 7.34 -17.05
N ARG A 101 -0.76 6.56 -16.27
CA ARG A 101 -2.00 7.01 -15.63
C ARG A 101 -1.76 8.03 -14.53
N ILE A 102 -0.78 7.81 -13.65
CA ILE A 102 -0.38 8.81 -12.64
C ILE A 102 -0.08 10.14 -13.33
N LYS A 103 0.82 10.14 -14.33
CA LYS A 103 1.19 11.34 -15.07
C LYS A 103 -0.02 12.06 -15.68
N LYS A 104 -0.93 11.29 -16.29
CA LYS A 104 -2.17 11.81 -16.88
C LYS A 104 -3.05 12.50 -15.83
N TYR A 105 -3.39 11.79 -14.75
CA TYR A 105 -4.34 12.31 -13.76
C TYR A 105 -3.75 13.47 -12.95
N THR A 106 -2.45 13.45 -12.65
CA THR A 106 -1.79 14.60 -12.02
C THR A 106 -1.80 15.82 -12.92
N ALA A 107 -1.58 15.66 -14.23
CA ALA A 107 -1.65 16.77 -15.19
C ALA A 107 -3.07 17.33 -15.36
N GLU A 108 -4.10 16.47 -15.28
CA GLU A 108 -5.51 16.85 -15.26
C GLU A 108 -5.94 17.47 -13.90
N GLY A 109 -5.08 17.45 -12.88
CA GLY A 109 -5.39 17.91 -11.53
C GLY A 109 -6.48 17.08 -10.84
N ARG A 110 -6.61 15.81 -11.22
CA ARG A 110 -7.53 14.84 -10.62
C ARG A 110 -6.85 14.10 -9.48
N ALA A 111 -7.67 13.52 -8.61
CA ALA A 111 -7.24 12.65 -7.52
C ALA A 111 -7.77 11.25 -7.81
N ILE A 112 -6.90 10.35 -8.30
CA ILE A 112 -7.24 8.98 -8.68
C ILE A 112 -6.24 8.03 -8.05
N SER A 113 -6.75 6.95 -7.49
CA SER A 113 -5.99 5.91 -6.83
C SER A 113 -5.82 4.67 -7.70
N ILE A 114 -4.57 4.22 -7.83
CA ILE A 114 -4.17 3.15 -8.73
C ILE A 114 -3.51 2.04 -7.90
N ALA A 115 -4.04 0.83 -7.99
CA ALA A 115 -3.37 -0.36 -7.50
C ALA A 115 -2.42 -0.94 -8.55
N LEU A 116 -1.28 -1.46 -8.11
CA LEU A 116 -0.36 -2.22 -8.96
C LEU A 116 -0.03 -3.55 -8.27
N CYS A 117 -0.35 -4.64 -8.97
CA CYS A 117 -0.03 -5.98 -8.49
C CYS A 117 1.47 -6.25 -8.63
N GLY A 118 2.17 -6.48 -7.52
CA GLY A 118 3.60 -6.75 -7.50
C GLY A 118 4.24 -6.60 -6.12
N ASN A 119 5.55 -6.81 -6.05
CA ASN A 119 6.30 -6.72 -4.80
C ASN A 119 6.94 -5.32 -4.64
N ALA A 120 6.72 -4.68 -3.48
CA ALA A 120 7.28 -3.37 -3.18
C ALA A 120 8.83 -3.37 -3.18
N ALA A 121 9.47 -4.45 -2.72
CA ALA A 121 10.92 -4.64 -2.72
C ALA A 121 11.53 -4.79 -4.13
N GLU A 122 10.69 -4.89 -5.16
CA GLU A 122 11.08 -4.90 -6.57
C GLU A 122 10.75 -3.58 -7.25
N ILE A 123 9.51 -3.11 -7.06
CA ILE A 123 8.98 -1.93 -7.74
C ILE A 123 9.61 -0.64 -7.21
N VAL A 124 9.79 -0.49 -5.89
CA VAL A 124 10.35 0.76 -5.33
C VAL A 124 11.79 0.98 -5.79
N PRO A 125 12.71 -0.01 -5.73
CA PRO A 125 14.04 0.14 -6.33
C PRO A 125 14.01 0.41 -7.84
N GLU A 126 13.05 -0.16 -8.58
CA GLU A 126 12.90 0.09 -10.01
C GLU A 126 12.46 1.53 -10.30
N LEU A 127 11.54 2.09 -9.51
CA LEU A 127 11.15 3.50 -9.60
C LEU A 127 12.34 4.44 -9.37
N VAL A 128 13.19 4.12 -8.38
CA VAL A 128 14.42 4.87 -8.09
C VAL A 128 15.37 4.83 -9.29
N LYS A 129 15.62 3.64 -9.87
CA LYS A 129 16.48 3.49 -11.06
C LYS A 129 15.98 4.31 -12.25
N ARG A 130 14.66 4.42 -12.41
CA ARG A 130 14.02 5.20 -13.48
C ARG A 130 13.99 6.71 -13.21
N GLY A 131 14.45 7.16 -12.05
CA GLY A 131 14.38 8.57 -11.65
C GLY A 131 12.95 9.07 -11.44
N VAL A 132 12.00 8.17 -11.18
CA VAL A 132 10.62 8.54 -10.88
C VAL A 132 10.56 9.19 -9.50
N ARG A 133 9.93 10.36 -9.42
CA ARG A 133 9.86 11.15 -8.19
C ARG A 133 8.40 11.32 -7.73
N PRO A 134 7.91 10.47 -6.81
CA PRO A 134 6.69 10.74 -6.07
C PRO A 134 6.79 12.05 -5.29
N ASP A 135 5.65 12.66 -5.00
CA ASP A 135 5.61 13.82 -4.09
C ASP A 135 5.67 13.35 -2.63
N MET A 136 5.04 12.22 -2.30
CA MET A 136 5.19 11.56 -1.00
C MET A 136 5.45 10.07 -1.16
N VAL A 137 6.19 9.50 -0.21
CA VAL A 137 6.47 8.07 -0.13
C VAL A 137 6.20 7.60 1.30
N THR A 138 5.47 6.50 1.45
CA THR A 138 5.24 5.83 2.73
C THR A 138 5.07 4.33 2.49
N ASP A 139 4.84 3.54 3.54
CA ASP A 139 4.60 2.10 3.46
C ASP A 139 3.61 1.65 4.54
N GLN A 140 2.72 0.72 4.19
CA GLN A 140 1.82 0.06 5.15
C GLN A 140 1.71 -1.44 4.90
N THR A 141 2.78 -2.05 4.40
CA THR A 141 2.92 -3.51 4.43
C THR A 141 2.92 -4.00 5.89
N SER A 142 2.67 -5.29 6.11
CA SER A 142 2.68 -5.84 7.47
C SER A 142 4.10 -6.17 7.94
N ALA A 143 5.05 -5.25 7.76
CA ALA A 143 6.46 -5.41 8.14
C ALA A 143 6.69 -5.66 9.64
N HIS A 144 5.69 -5.39 10.48
CA HIS A 144 5.72 -5.72 11.92
C HIS A 144 5.73 -7.23 12.19
N ASP A 145 5.29 -8.05 11.24
CA ASP A 145 5.33 -9.51 11.31
C ASP A 145 6.08 -10.07 10.09
N PRO A 146 7.41 -10.25 10.17
CA PRO A 146 8.21 -10.75 9.06
C PRO A 146 7.89 -12.19 8.63
N LEU A 147 7.18 -12.97 9.46
CA LEU A 147 6.84 -14.36 9.11
C LEU A 147 5.51 -14.44 8.35
N HIS A 148 4.56 -13.55 8.66
CA HIS A 148 3.20 -13.61 8.09
C HIS A 148 2.77 -12.35 7.33
N GLY A 149 3.57 -11.29 7.33
CA GLY A 149 3.15 -9.96 6.87
C GLY A 149 3.95 -9.32 5.74
N TYR A 150 5.14 -9.82 5.38
CA TYR A 150 5.99 -9.21 4.35
C TYR A 150 6.49 -10.25 3.34
N LEU A 151 6.01 -10.16 2.08
CA LEU A 151 6.39 -11.08 1.01
C LEU A 151 7.86 -10.87 0.60
N PRO A 152 8.74 -11.88 0.77
CA PRO A 152 10.13 -11.75 0.33
C PRO A 152 10.24 -11.48 -1.17
N LYS A 153 11.26 -10.70 -1.55
CA LYS A 153 11.56 -10.40 -2.95
C LYS A 153 11.77 -11.66 -3.78
N GLY A 154 11.18 -11.71 -4.97
CA GLY A 154 11.27 -12.83 -5.90
C GLY A 154 10.43 -14.06 -5.54
N TRP A 155 9.63 -14.03 -4.47
CA TRP A 155 8.76 -15.14 -4.07
C TRP A 155 7.33 -14.92 -4.57
N SER A 156 6.61 -16.01 -4.87
CA SER A 156 5.15 -15.94 -5.02
C SER A 156 4.46 -15.99 -3.65
N TRP A 157 3.19 -15.59 -3.60
CA TRP A 157 2.42 -15.66 -2.36
C TRP A 157 2.23 -17.11 -1.87
N GLU A 158 2.01 -18.05 -2.80
CA GLU A 158 1.87 -19.48 -2.50
C GLU A 158 3.18 -20.07 -1.93
N GLU A 159 4.31 -19.73 -2.54
CA GLU A 159 5.64 -20.13 -2.06
C GLU A 159 5.88 -19.59 -0.64
N TYR A 160 5.54 -18.31 -0.41
CA TYR A 160 5.66 -17.69 0.90
C TYR A 160 4.84 -18.39 1.98
N GLN A 161 3.59 -18.77 1.68
CA GLN A 161 2.76 -19.51 2.64
C GLN A 161 3.36 -20.88 2.98
N GLN A 162 3.85 -21.62 1.97
CA GLN A 162 4.46 -22.94 2.19
C GLN A 162 5.78 -22.84 2.99
N LYS A 163 6.60 -21.84 2.68
CA LYS A 163 7.89 -21.63 3.37
C LYS A 163 7.71 -21.08 4.79
N ALA A 164 6.66 -20.30 5.05
CA ALA A 164 6.36 -19.88 6.42
C ALA A 164 6.08 -21.06 7.35
N GLU A 165 5.57 -22.18 6.83
CA GLU A 165 5.37 -23.43 7.57
C GLU A 165 6.62 -24.31 7.61
N SER A 166 7.27 -24.51 6.46
CA SER A 166 8.37 -25.47 6.32
C SER A 166 9.75 -24.94 6.75
N ASP A 167 9.99 -23.63 6.61
CA ASP A 167 11.20 -22.93 7.05
C ASP A 167 10.86 -21.52 7.58
N PRO A 168 10.30 -21.42 8.80
CA PRO A 168 9.90 -20.14 9.38
C PRO A 168 11.08 -19.17 9.56
N GLN A 169 12.26 -19.69 9.93
CA GLN A 169 13.44 -18.85 10.18
C GLN A 169 14.02 -18.31 8.87
N GLY A 170 14.15 -19.15 7.84
CA GLY A 170 14.56 -18.70 6.52
C GLY A 170 13.58 -17.69 5.91
N THR A 171 12.28 -17.89 6.12
CA THR A 171 11.24 -16.94 5.70
C THR A 171 11.40 -15.58 6.37
N ILE A 172 11.58 -15.54 7.71
CA ILE A 172 11.82 -14.30 8.45
C ILE A 172 13.06 -13.57 7.95
N LEU A 173 14.16 -14.31 7.70
CA LEU A 173 15.41 -13.72 7.22
C LEU A 173 15.26 -13.17 5.80
N ALA A 174 14.56 -13.89 4.92
CA ALA A 174 14.30 -13.45 3.55
C ALA A 174 13.41 -12.19 3.53
N ALA A 175 12.37 -12.15 4.37
CA ALA A 175 11.49 -10.99 4.52
C ALA A 175 12.27 -9.76 5.01
N LYS A 176 13.10 -9.89 6.06
CA LYS A 176 13.91 -8.79 6.61
C LYS A 176 15.00 -8.29 5.67
N ARG A 177 15.49 -9.13 4.76
CA ARG A 177 16.51 -8.77 3.76
C ARG A 177 15.93 -7.99 2.58
N SER A 178 14.64 -8.20 2.29
CA SER A 178 13.92 -7.57 1.19
C SER A 178 13.67 -6.09 1.49
#